data_AF-A0A090ACH5-F1
#
_entry.id   AF-A0A090ACH5-F1
#
_cell.length_a   1.000
_cell.length_b   1.000
_cell.length_c   1.000
_cell.angle_alpha   90.00
_cell.angle_beta   90.00
_cell.angle_gamma   90.00
#
_symmetry.space_group_name_H-M   'P 1'
#
loop_
_entity.id
_entity.type
_entity.pdbx_description
1 polymer ?
#
loop_
_entity_poly.entity_id
_entity_poly.type
_entity_poly.pdbx_seq_one_letter_code
_entity_poly.pdbx_strand_id
1 'polypeptide(L)'
;MKKYIKVSRFTLVKLVALSVSFSVNVALAGVISEVEPNDSIANAQNIDASFSVGLNPDIANSGIWPWVSIAGTGDGSFDYYSFEVPAGGVTGYFDTDHANFDTMLFLYDSTGVLLSYDDDIGELDPGSDSGLHSWIQYDFTEPGTYIIAVGEYYSSGNPGGVSGNTPDSGDDYTLQVSLSQHVIDSDGDGIPDDNDCQPNSDLNSTVMIEGCDSRTPNTLMTNGCTITDLVFYCADDQKNHGSFVSCVSTVTNTLKKDGYISGSGKGAIQSCAARASTGKP
;
A
#
# COMPACT_ATOMS: atom_id res chain seq x y z
N MET A 1 48.85 13.59 -2.89
CA MET A 1 47.40 13.44 -3.11
C MET A 1 47.22 12.21 -4.01
N LYS A 2 46.46 11.15 -3.74
CA LYS A 2 45.75 10.60 -2.58
C LYS A 2 46.22 9.13 -2.46
N LYS A 3 46.48 8.66 -1.24
CA LYS A 3 46.87 7.26 -0.95
C LYS A 3 45.65 6.35 -1.18
N TYR A 4 45.78 5.37 -2.06
CA TYR A 4 44.83 4.26 -2.15
C TYR A 4 45.02 3.35 -0.93
N ILE A 5 43.98 3.22 -0.12
CA ILE A 5 43.92 2.27 0.99
C ILE A 5 43.67 0.89 0.39
N LYS A 6 44.63 -0.02 0.62
CA LYS A 6 44.52 -1.46 0.35
C LYS A 6 43.39 -2.04 1.19
N VAL A 7 42.32 -2.54 0.57
CA VAL A 7 41.40 -3.49 1.22
C VAL A 7 42.02 -4.88 1.06
N SER A 8 42.39 -5.47 2.19
CA SER A 8 43.08 -6.75 2.29
C SER A 8 42.09 -7.91 2.35
N ARG A 9 42.16 -8.79 1.34
CA ARG A 9 41.81 -10.24 1.32
C ARG A 9 40.54 -10.66 2.08
N PHE A 10 39.41 -10.66 1.38
CA PHE A 10 38.35 -11.64 1.64
C PHE A 10 38.62 -12.91 0.83
N THR A 11 38.81 -13.99 1.56
CA THR A 11 39.05 -15.35 1.06
C THR A 11 37.82 -15.86 0.32
N LEU A 12 38.07 -16.52 -0.81
CA LEU A 12 37.17 -17.31 -1.66
C LEU A 12 35.98 -17.92 -0.88
N VAL A 13 34.79 -17.34 -1.03
CA VAL A 13 33.54 -18.02 -0.69
C VAL A 13 33.14 -18.85 -1.90
N LYS A 14 33.03 -20.16 -1.70
CA LYS A 14 32.48 -21.10 -2.69
C LYS A 14 31.14 -20.56 -3.18
N LEU A 15 30.96 -20.49 -4.51
CA LEU A 15 29.62 -20.41 -5.10
C LEU A 15 28.84 -21.65 -4.64
N VAL A 16 28.08 -21.50 -3.56
CA VAL A 16 26.84 -22.24 -3.39
C VAL A 16 25.84 -21.45 -4.22
N ALA A 17 25.20 -22.09 -5.19
CA ALA A 17 24.02 -21.52 -5.83
C ALA A 17 22.99 -21.34 -4.71
N LEU A 18 22.93 -20.13 -4.17
CA LEU A 18 21.85 -19.71 -3.30
C LEU A 18 20.63 -19.72 -4.22
N SER A 19 19.80 -20.76 -4.10
CA SER A 19 18.43 -20.66 -4.56
C SER A 19 17.84 -19.51 -3.76
N VAL A 20 17.84 -18.32 -4.36
CA VAL A 20 16.96 -17.26 -3.93
C VAL A 20 15.57 -17.83 -4.22
N SER A 21 15.00 -18.47 -3.21
CA SER A 21 13.56 -18.59 -3.14
C SER A 21 13.08 -17.16 -2.99
N PHE A 22 12.85 -16.48 -4.12
CA PHE A 22 11.86 -15.43 -4.15
C PHE A 22 10.58 -16.16 -3.75
N SER A 23 10.27 -16.15 -2.46
CA SER A 23 8.87 -16.05 -2.08
C SER A 23 8.45 -14.76 -2.75
N VAL A 24 7.89 -14.85 -3.96
CA VAL A 24 6.96 -13.82 -4.38
C VAL A 24 5.87 -13.98 -3.34
N ASN A 25 5.97 -13.22 -2.25
CA ASN A 25 4.76 -12.77 -1.61
C ASN A 25 4.13 -11.95 -2.72
N VAL A 26 3.34 -12.64 -3.55
CA VAL A 26 2.28 -11.99 -4.29
C VAL A 26 1.53 -11.35 -3.13
N ALA A 27 1.73 -10.05 -2.93
CA ALA A 27 0.85 -9.28 -2.07
C ALA A 27 -0.54 -9.75 -2.51
N LEU A 28 -1.26 -10.40 -1.61
CA LEU A 28 -2.60 -10.87 -1.90
C LEU A 28 -3.37 -9.59 -2.13
N ALA A 29 -3.43 -9.18 -3.41
CA ALA A 29 -4.25 -8.10 -3.89
C ALA A 29 -5.67 -8.45 -3.44
N GLY A 30 -6.05 -7.83 -2.34
CA GLY A 30 -7.25 -8.15 -1.58
C GLY A 30 -8.26 -7.04 -1.80
N VAL A 31 -9.52 -7.38 -1.56
CA VAL A 31 -10.58 -6.37 -1.47
C VAL A 31 -10.42 -5.65 -0.14
N ILE A 32 -10.20 -4.34 -0.16
CA ILE A 32 -10.23 -3.50 1.05
C ILE A 32 -11.68 -3.16 1.40
N SER A 33 -11.95 -2.84 2.66
CA SER A 33 -13.25 -2.30 3.06
C SER A 33 -13.26 -0.79 2.92
N GLU A 34 -14.42 -0.23 2.60
CA GLU A 34 -14.64 1.20 2.80
C GLU A 34 -14.43 1.61 4.28
N VAL A 35 -14.12 2.88 4.49
CA VAL A 35 -13.91 3.46 5.81
C VAL A 35 -14.70 4.76 5.92
N GLU A 36 -15.77 4.71 6.71
CA GLU A 36 -16.61 5.87 6.98
C GLU A 36 -16.05 6.82 8.07
N PRO A 37 -16.33 8.15 7.98
CA PRO A 37 -17.10 8.81 6.93
C PRO A 37 -16.25 9.13 5.69
N ASN A 38 -16.73 8.76 4.50
CA ASN A 38 -16.15 9.13 3.22
C ASN A 38 -17.12 9.96 2.34
N ASP A 39 -18.14 10.58 2.96
CA ASP A 39 -19.37 11.11 2.37
C ASP A 39 -19.20 12.33 1.42
N SER A 40 -17.97 12.78 1.16
CA SER A 40 -17.69 13.97 0.36
C SER A 40 -16.28 13.99 -0.22
N ILE A 41 -16.07 14.83 -1.23
CA ILE A 41 -14.74 15.09 -1.81
C ILE A 41 -13.68 15.42 -0.74
N ALA A 42 -14.06 16.15 0.32
CA ALA A 42 -13.12 16.56 1.36
C ALA A 42 -12.74 15.42 2.33
N ASN A 43 -13.58 14.39 2.44
CA ASN A 43 -13.39 13.25 3.33
C ASN A 43 -13.14 11.95 2.56
N ALA A 44 -12.90 12.02 1.25
CA ALA A 44 -12.74 10.85 0.41
C ALA A 44 -11.66 9.92 0.99
N GLN A 45 -11.97 8.62 1.05
CA GLN A 45 -11.04 7.60 1.53
C GLN A 45 -9.86 7.52 0.56
N ASN A 46 -8.64 7.76 1.06
CA ASN A 46 -7.43 7.56 0.26
C ASN A 46 -7.18 6.05 0.05
N ILE A 47 -7.03 5.64 -1.20
CA ILE A 47 -6.83 4.24 -1.61
C ILE A 47 -5.42 3.96 -2.18
N ASP A 48 -4.50 4.92 -2.17
CA ASP A 48 -3.18 4.81 -2.81
C ASP A 48 -2.36 3.63 -2.25
N ALA A 49 -2.28 3.52 -0.93
CA ALA A 49 -1.56 2.44 -0.24
C ALA A 49 -2.20 1.05 -0.43
N SER A 50 -3.35 0.97 -1.11
CA SER A 50 -4.07 -0.28 -1.36
C SER A 50 -3.93 -0.77 -2.80
N PHE A 51 -3.29 0.00 -3.68
CA PHE A 51 -2.96 -0.48 -5.02
C PHE A 51 -1.95 -1.62 -4.96
N SER A 52 -2.17 -2.62 -5.79
CA SER A 52 -1.31 -3.79 -5.88
C SER A 52 -1.28 -4.33 -7.31
N VAL A 53 -0.47 -5.36 -7.55
CA VAL A 53 -0.38 -6.05 -8.83
C VAL A 53 -0.74 -7.51 -8.67
N GLY A 54 -1.50 -8.05 -9.61
CA GLY A 54 -1.94 -9.43 -9.58
C GLY A 54 -3.05 -9.67 -10.57
N LEU A 55 -3.24 -10.92 -11.02
CA LEU A 55 -4.37 -11.23 -11.87
C LEU A 55 -5.66 -11.20 -11.04
N ASN A 56 -6.60 -10.35 -11.44
CA ASN A 56 -7.97 -10.35 -10.95
C ASN A 56 -8.92 -10.54 -12.15
N PRO A 57 -9.79 -11.57 -12.15
CA PRO A 57 -10.74 -11.80 -13.23
C PRO A 57 -11.79 -10.70 -13.38
N ASP A 58 -12.02 -9.92 -12.32
CA ASP A 58 -13.05 -8.89 -12.24
C ASP A 58 -12.49 -7.50 -12.58
N ILE A 59 -11.27 -7.41 -13.12
CA ILE A 59 -10.64 -6.11 -13.43
C ILE A 59 -9.91 -6.21 -14.76
N ALA A 60 -10.25 -5.29 -15.67
CA ALA A 60 -9.56 -5.16 -16.94
C ALA A 60 -8.07 -4.80 -16.74
N ASN A 61 -7.18 -5.46 -17.49
CA ASN A 61 -5.72 -5.26 -17.45
C ASN A 61 -5.02 -5.53 -16.11
N SER A 62 -5.67 -6.15 -15.12
CA SER A 62 -5.13 -6.42 -13.78
C SER A 62 -3.75 -7.11 -13.73
N GLY A 63 -3.42 -7.92 -14.75
CA GLY A 63 -2.12 -8.56 -14.87
C GLY A 63 -0.95 -7.64 -15.23
N ILE A 64 -1.21 -6.38 -15.58
CA ILE A 64 -0.20 -5.41 -16.04
C ILE A 64 -0.37 -4.06 -15.33
N TRP A 65 -1.59 -3.64 -15.04
CA TRP A 65 -1.90 -2.37 -14.41
C TRP A 65 -2.09 -2.55 -12.90
N PRO A 66 -1.52 -1.68 -12.05
CA PRO A 66 -1.89 -1.63 -10.64
C PRO A 66 -3.39 -1.41 -10.46
N TRP A 67 -3.96 -2.07 -9.45
CA TRP A 67 -5.39 -1.97 -9.14
C TRP A 67 -5.68 -2.16 -7.65
N VAL A 68 -6.88 -1.73 -7.25
CA VAL A 68 -7.48 -1.97 -5.94
C VAL A 68 -8.97 -2.29 -6.12
N SER A 69 -9.48 -3.23 -5.33
CA SER A 69 -10.91 -3.54 -5.17
C SER A 69 -11.37 -3.04 -3.81
N ILE A 70 -12.52 -2.36 -3.75
CA ILE A 70 -13.10 -1.84 -2.52
C ILE A 70 -14.50 -2.42 -2.33
N ALA A 71 -14.73 -3.12 -1.21
CA ALA A 71 -16.06 -3.51 -0.78
C ALA A 71 -16.74 -2.33 -0.09
N GLY A 72 -17.76 -1.78 -0.75
CA GLY A 72 -18.57 -0.68 -0.25
C GLY A 72 -19.96 -1.14 0.21
N THR A 73 -20.55 -0.39 1.13
CA THR A 73 -21.88 -0.63 1.68
C THR A 73 -22.63 0.69 1.82
N GLY A 74 -23.87 0.72 1.35
CA GLY A 74 -24.68 1.91 1.49
C GLY A 74 -25.03 2.19 2.95
N ASP A 75 -24.91 3.45 3.34
CA ASP A 75 -25.30 3.96 4.66
C ASP A 75 -26.27 5.16 4.59
N GLY A 76 -26.77 5.46 3.38
CA GLY A 76 -27.59 6.64 3.09
C GLY A 76 -26.77 7.90 2.79
N SER A 77 -25.48 7.75 2.49
CA SER A 77 -24.59 8.79 1.99
C SER A 77 -23.97 8.38 0.64
N PHE A 78 -23.18 9.27 0.03
CA PHE A 78 -22.44 8.98 -1.20
C PHE A 78 -21.02 8.61 -0.84
N ASP A 79 -20.46 7.56 -1.43
CA ASP A 79 -19.12 7.14 -1.04
C ASP A 79 -18.07 7.78 -1.96
N TYR A 80 -17.01 8.36 -1.39
CA TYR A 80 -15.93 8.98 -2.16
C TYR A 80 -14.58 8.34 -1.85
N TYR A 81 -13.82 8.07 -2.90
CA TYR A 81 -12.47 7.52 -2.82
C TYR A 81 -11.50 8.42 -3.59
N SER A 82 -10.34 8.72 -2.99
CA SER A 82 -9.31 9.55 -3.60
C SER A 82 -8.07 8.74 -3.95
N PHE A 83 -7.46 9.05 -5.09
CA PHE A 83 -6.24 8.42 -5.55
C PHE A 83 -5.32 9.42 -6.27
N GLU A 84 -4.03 9.11 -6.31
CA GLU A 84 -3.02 9.89 -7.00
C GLU A 84 -2.73 9.35 -8.41
N VAL A 85 -2.67 10.30 -9.36
CA VAL A 85 -2.16 10.05 -10.70
C VAL A 85 -0.74 10.63 -10.79
N PRO A 86 0.29 9.80 -11.03
CA PRO A 86 1.69 10.22 -10.92
C PRO A 86 2.16 11.10 -12.08
N ALA A 87 1.50 11.04 -13.25
CA ALA A 87 1.87 11.79 -14.44
C ALA A 87 0.69 11.91 -15.42
N GLY A 88 0.75 12.89 -16.32
CA GLY A 88 -0.12 12.92 -17.49
C GLY A 88 0.15 11.74 -18.45
N GLY A 89 -0.87 11.28 -19.15
CA GLY A 89 -0.85 10.10 -20.02
C GLY A 89 -1.15 8.78 -19.31
N VAL A 90 -1.59 8.83 -18.05
CA VAL A 90 -2.14 7.67 -17.33
C VAL A 90 -3.58 7.47 -17.77
N THR A 91 -3.97 6.22 -17.99
CA THR A 91 -5.35 5.82 -18.27
C THR A 91 -5.89 5.12 -17.03
N GLY A 92 -7.08 5.48 -16.57
CA GLY A 92 -7.77 4.79 -15.49
C GLY A 92 -9.04 4.11 -15.98
N TYR A 93 -9.31 2.93 -15.41
CA TYR A 93 -10.61 2.27 -15.47
C TYR A 93 -11.21 2.21 -14.07
N PHE A 94 -12.50 2.51 -13.98
CA PHE A 94 -13.28 2.54 -12.76
C PHE A 94 -14.61 1.86 -13.04
N ASP A 95 -14.98 0.88 -12.23
CA ASP A 95 -16.21 0.12 -12.46
C ASP A 95 -16.76 -0.45 -11.17
N THR A 96 -18.02 -0.87 -11.20
CA THR A 96 -18.67 -1.50 -10.05
C THR A 96 -19.09 -2.92 -10.38
N ASP A 97 -18.79 -3.84 -9.49
CA ASP A 97 -19.23 -5.23 -9.55
C ASP A 97 -20.13 -5.58 -8.37
N HIS A 98 -20.83 -6.72 -8.50
CA HIS A 98 -21.58 -7.35 -7.43
C HIS A 98 -22.51 -6.38 -6.68
N ALA A 99 -23.06 -5.39 -7.38
CA ALA A 99 -23.94 -4.41 -6.79
C ALA A 99 -25.36 -4.95 -6.70
N ASN A 100 -26.04 -4.68 -5.58
CA ASN A 100 -27.45 -5.04 -5.41
C ASN A 100 -28.43 -3.91 -5.81
N PHE A 101 -27.90 -2.79 -6.29
CA PHE A 101 -28.59 -1.59 -6.74
C PHE A 101 -28.05 -1.12 -8.10
N ASP A 102 -28.69 -0.08 -8.64
CA ASP A 102 -28.34 0.54 -9.92
C ASP A 102 -27.28 1.64 -9.66
N THR A 103 -26.01 1.34 -9.96
CA THR A 103 -24.88 2.17 -9.54
C THR A 103 -24.69 3.36 -10.48
N MET A 104 -24.11 4.44 -9.97
CA MET A 104 -23.59 5.55 -10.77
C MET A 104 -22.19 5.93 -10.31
N LEU A 105 -21.26 6.09 -11.24
CA LEU A 105 -19.90 6.56 -10.96
C LEU A 105 -19.70 8.01 -11.40
N PHE A 106 -18.94 8.77 -10.61
CA PHE A 106 -18.60 10.16 -10.89
C PHE A 106 -17.12 10.45 -10.61
N LEU A 107 -16.35 10.80 -11.64
CA LEU A 107 -14.94 11.15 -11.52
C LEU A 107 -14.75 12.67 -11.44
N TYR A 108 -14.03 13.13 -10.43
CA TYR A 108 -13.71 14.53 -10.16
C TYR A 108 -12.20 14.78 -10.11
N ASP A 109 -11.80 16.02 -10.38
CA ASP A 109 -10.49 16.52 -9.95
C ASP A 109 -10.49 16.95 -8.46
N SER A 110 -9.32 17.21 -7.90
CA SER A 110 -9.14 17.69 -6.52
C SER A 110 -9.85 19.01 -6.17
N THR A 111 -10.31 19.78 -7.16
CA THR A 111 -11.07 21.01 -6.93
C THR A 111 -12.59 20.80 -6.93
N GLY A 112 -13.02 19.56 -7.20
CA GLY A 112 -14.42 19.16 -7.29
C GLY A 112 -15.07 19.48 -8.63
N VAL A 113 -14.29 19.64 -9.70
CA VAL A 113 -14.83 19.70 -11.06
C VAL A 113 -15.07 18.28 -11.57
N LEU A 114 -16.30 18.01 -12.03
CA LEU A 114 -16.67 16.74 -12.65
C LEU A 114 -15.94 16.59 -14.00
N LEU A 115 -15.26 15.46 -14.16
CA LEU A 115 -14.49 15.11 -15.36
C LEU A 115 -15.22 14.10 -16.23
N SER A 116 -15.84 13.10 -15.61
CA SER A 116 -16.59 12.03 -16.27
C SER A 116 -17.62 11.44 -15.31
N TYR A 117 -18.66 10.81 -15.84
CA TYR A 117 -19.60 10.01 -15.07
C TYR A 117 -20.19 8.94 -15.98
N ASP A 118 -20.69 7.87 -15.40
CA ASP A 118 -21.41 6.81 -16.10
C ASP A 118 -22.39 6.11 -15.15
N ASP A 119 -23.43 5.48 -15.70
CA ASP A 119 -24.51 4.82 -14.97
C ASP A 119 -24.76 3.37 -15.38
N ASP A 120 -24.10 2.86 -16.42
CA ASP A 120 -24.36 1.51 -16.92
C ASP A 120 -23.06 0.89 -17.49
N ILE A 121 -23.15 -0.36 -17.93
CA ILE A 121 -21.97 -1.15 -18.29
C ILE A 121 -21.22 -0.63 -19.53
N GLY A 122 -19.89 -0.64 -19.47
CA GLY A 122 -18.99 -0.39 -20.60
C GLY A 122 -18.69 -1.64 -21.44
N GLU A 123 -18.18 -1.48 -22.68
CA GLU A 123 -17.88 -2.64 -23.56
C GLU A 123 -16.79 -3.61 -23.04
N LEU A 124 -16.06 -3.23 -21.98
CA LEU A 124 -14.91 -3.95 -21.43
C LEU A 124 -14.95 -4.00 -19.90
N ASP A 125 -15.99 -4.63 -19.35
CA ASP A 125 -16.22 -4.75 -17.91
C ASP A 125 -16.15 -6.23 -17.44
N PRO A 126 -14.95 -6.77 -17.12
CA PRO A 126 -14.80 -8.10 -16.53
C PRO A 126 -15.32 -8.11 -15.09
N GLY A 127 -15.95 -9.21 -14.65
CA GLY A 127 -16.48 -9.35 -13.28
C GLY A 127 -17.96 -9.01 -13.17
N SER A 128 -18.40 -8.07 -14.00
CA SER A 128 -19.77 -7.58 -13.99
C SER A 128 -20.81 -8.65 -14.34
N ASP A 129 -21.83 -8.73 -13.49
CA ASP A 129 -22.94 -9.69 -13.58
C ASP A 129 -24.30 -9.01 -13.84
N SER A 130 -24.30 -7.69 -14.02
CA SER A 130 -25.49 -6.85 -14.26
C SER A 130 -25.23 -5.86 -15.39
N GLY A 131 -26.30 -5.47 -16.10
CA GLY A 131 -26.22 -4.36 -17.06
C GLY A 131 -26.29 -2.98 -16.40
N LEU A 132 -26.57 -2.93 -15.10
CA LEU A 132 -26.77 -1.73 -14.26
C LEU A 132 -25.52 -1.35 -13.46
N HIS A 133 -24.38 -1.90 -13.84
CA HIS A 133 -23.10 -1.62 -13.24
C HIS A 133 -22.41 -0.52 -14.03
N SER A 134 -22.02 0.55 -13.37
CA SER A 134 -21.32 1.68 -13.98
C SER A 134 -19.89 1.35 -14.42
N TRP A 135 -19.44 1.99 -15.51
CA TRP A 135 -18.06 1.90 -16.00
C TRP A 135 -17.54 3.25 -16.53
N ILE A 136 -16.34 3.66 -16.09
CA ILE A 136 -15.62 4.84 -16.61
C ILE A 136 -14.24 4.44 -17.12
N GLN A 137 -13.92 4.83 -18.35
CA GLN A 137 -12.56 4.94 -18.85
C GLN A 137 -12.17 6.42 -18.95
N TYR A 138 -11.01 6.79 -18.39
CA TYR A 138 -10.52 8.16 -18.43
C TYR A 138 -9.02 8.27 -18.69
N ASP A 139 -8.62 9.17 -19.59
CA ASP A 139 -7.22 9.49 -19.87
C ASP A 139 -6.82 10.79 -19.14
N PHE A 140 -6.01 10.65 -18.09
CA PHE A 140 -5.52 11.77 -17.31
C PHE A 140 -4.44 12.55 -18.06
N THR A 141 -4.57 13.87 -18.12
CA THR A 141 -3.59 14.73 -18.81
C THR A 141 -2.58 15.39 -17.88
N GLU A 142 -2.90 15.46 -16.59
CA GLU A 142 -2.07 16.10 -15.56
C GLU A 142 -1.94 15.19 -14.33
N PRO A 143 -0.78 15.20 -13.64
CA PRO A 143 -0.64 14.54 -12.35
C PRO A 143 -1.49 15.24 -11.28
N GLY A 144 -1.84 14.51 -10.22
CA GLY A 144 -2.51 15.08 -9.06
C GLY A 144 -3.48 14.09 -8.41
N THR A 145 -4.18 14.58 -7.40
CA THR A 145 -5.25 13.84 -6.73
C THR A 145 -6.56 13.94 -7.51
N TYR A 146 -7.21 12.81 -7.69
CA TYR A 146 -8.53 12.67 -8.30
C TYR A 146 -9.45 11.91 -7.34
N ILE A 147 -10.75 12.04 -7.56
CA ILE A 147 -11.77 11.47 -6.68
C ILE A 147 -12.78 10.72 -7.54
N ILE A 148 -13.05 9.46 -7.21
CA ILE A 148 -14.16 8.69 -7.74
C ILE A 148 -15.25 8.61 -6.68
N ALA A 149 -16.49 8.88 -7.06
CA ALA A 149 -17.65 8.81 -6.17
C ALA A 149 -18.66 7.77 -6.67
N VAL A 150 -19.27 7.05 -5.75
CA VAL A 150 -20.32 6.07 -6.00
C VAL A 150 -21.67 6.64 -5.55
N GLY A 151 -22.66 6.54 -6.42
CA GLY A 151 -24.04 6.94 -6.16
C GLY A 151 -25.03 5.87 -6.62
N GLU A 152 -26.31 6.08 -6.33
CA GLU A 152 -27.40 5.28 -6.89
C GLU A 152 -28.10 6.10 -7.98
N TYR A 153 -28.57 5.42 -9.03
CA TYR A 153 -29.51 6.02 -9.98
C TYR A 153 -30.80 6.47 -9.27
N TYR A 154 -31.32 7.70 -9.40
CA TYR A 154 -30.98 8.82 -10.27
C TYR A 154 -30.14 9.88 -9.54
N SER A 155 -28.81 9.77 -9.62
CA SER A 155 -27.87 10.76 -9.11
C SER A 155 -27.37 11.74 -10.16
N SER A 156 -26.70 12.79 -9.72
CA SER A 156 -26.14 13.84 -10.59
C SER A 156 -24.85 14.39 -10.00
N GLY A 157 -23.81 14.42 -10.84
CA GLY A 157 -22.55 15.06 -10.49
C GLY A 157 -22.61 16.58 -10.66
N ASN A 158 -22.24 17.32 -9.62
CA ASN A 158 -22.21 18.78 -9.62
C ASN A 158 -20.82 19.28 -9.19
N PRO A 159 -20.48 20.55 -9.47
CA PRO A 159 -19.29 21.15 -8.87
C PRO A 159 -19.33 21.02 -7.35
N GLY A 160 -18.34 20.34 -6.77
CA GLY A 160 -18.23 20.09 -5.33
C GLY A 160 -18.85 18.78 -4.82
N GLY A 161 -19.45 17.95 -5.67
CA GLY A 161 -19.89 16.60 -5.31
C GLY A 161 -21.19 16.12 -5.98
N VAL A 162 -21.59 14.91 -5.62
CA VAL A 162 -22.79 14.23 -6.09
C VAL A 162 -24.03 14.68 -5.30
N SER A 163 -25.18 14.70 -5.95
CA SER A 163 -26.50 14.90 -5.34
C SER A 163 -27.51 13.95 -5.95
N GLY A 164 -28.56 13.57 -5.22
CA GLY A 164 -29.59 12.65 -5.73
C GLY A 164 -29.78 11.46 -4.80
N ASN A 165 -29.95 10.28 -5.36
CA ASN A 165 -30.10 9.03 -4.62
C ASN A 165 -28.74 8.51 -4.15
N THR A 166 -28.62 8.30 -2.85
CA THR A 166 -27.45 7.70 -2.20
C THR A 166 -27.60 6.19 -2.15
N PRO A 167 -26.53 5.40 -2.20
CA PRO A 167 -26.54 4.01 -1.75
C PRO A 167 -27.29 3.88 -0.41
N ASP A 168 -28.38 3.12 -0.42
CA ASP A 168 -29.28 3.01 0.72
C ASP A 168 -28.69 2.08 1.79
N SER A 169 -29.16 2.20 3.04
CA SER A 169 -28.69 1.32 4.11
C SER A 169 -28.98 -0.15 3.80
N GLY A 170 -27.91 -0.94 3.63
CA GLY A 170 -27.99 -2.36 3.27
C GLY A 170 -27.70 -2.65 1.81
N ASP A 171 -27.43 -1.63 0.99
CA ASP A 171 -26.84 -1.80 -0.33
C ASP A 171 -25.39 -2.26 -0.20
N ASP A 172 -24.93 -3.02 -1.18
CA ASP A 172 -23.53 -3.48 -1.27
C ASP A 172 -23.06 -3.44 -2.72
N TYR A 173 -21.76 -3.18 -2.90
CA TYR A 173 -21.08 -3.17 -4.19
C TYR A 173 -19.57 -3.43 -4.01
N THR A 174 -18.88 -3.75 -5.10
CA THR A 174 -17.42 -3.71 -5.17
C THR A 174 -16.99 -2.66 -6.19
N LEU A 175 -16.28 -1.62 -5.78
CA LEU A 175 -15.65 -0.66 -6.69
C LEU A 175 -14.28 -1.20 -7.11
N GLN A 176 -14.04 -1.28 -8.41
CA GLN A 176 -12.75 -1.57 -8.98
C GLN A 176 -12.10 -0.26 -9.45
N VAL A 177 -10.82 -0.09 -9.11
CA VAL A 177 -10.01 1.02 -9.63
C VAL A 177 -8.72 0.46 -10.17
N SER A 178 -8.43 0.71 -11.45
CA SER A 178 -7.16 0.35 -12.08
C SER A 178 -6.55 1.50 -12.86
N LEU A 179 -5.24 1.65 -12.75
CA LEU A 179 -4.49 2.73 -13.39
C LEU A 179 -3.34 2.15 -14.21
N SER A 180 -3.14 2.65 -15.43
CA SER A 180 -2.06 2.19 -16.31
C SER A 180 -0.67 2.40 -15.72
N GLN A 181 -0.54 3.37 -14.80
CA GLN A 181 0.61 3.58 -13.93
C GLN A 181 0.12 4.14 -12.60
N HIS A 182 0.57 3.54 -11.50
CA HIS A 182 0.40 4.06 -10.15
C HIS A 182 1.64 3.69 -9.33
N VAL A 183 1.95 4.51 -8.33
CA VAL A 183 3.07 4.24 -7.42
C VAL A 183 2.56 3.27 -6.35
N ILE A 184 3.20 2.12 -6.20
CA ILE A 184 2.84 1.17 -5.16
C ILE A 184 3.72 1.47 -3.94
N ASP A 185 3.08 1.69 -2.80
CA ASP A 185 3.67 1.91 -1.47
C ASP A 185 2.82 1.09 -0.47
N SER A 186 3.24 -0.15 -0.27
CA SER A 186 2.43 -1.20 0.36
C SER A 186 2.23 -0.98 1.87
N ASP A 187 3.11 -0.26 2.55
CA ASP A 187 2.98 0.08 3.97
C ASP A 187 2.64 1.55 4.24
N GLY A 188 2.63 2.39 3.20
CA GLY A 188 2.27 3.81 3.30
C GLY A 188 3.30 4.64 4.04
N ASP A 189 4.57 4.22 4.02
CA ASP A 189 5.66 4.91 4.70
C ASP A 189 6.20 6.13 3.90
N GLY A 190 5.74 6.28 2.66
CA GLY A 190 6.10 7.35 1.73
C GLY A 190 7.27 7.01 0.81
N ILE A 191 7.77 5.77 0.84
CA ILE A 191 8.83 5.26 -0.04
C ILE A 191 8.20 4.19 -0.95
N PRO A 192 8.21 4.38 -2.28
CA PRO A 192 7.68 3.37 -3.20
C PRO A 192 8.35 1.99 -3.05
N ASP A 193 7.58 0.92 -3.20
CA ASP A 193 8.02 -0.48 -3.04
C ASP A 193 9.25 -0.82 -3.90
N ASP A 194 9.40 -0.20 -5.07
CA ASP A 194 10.53 -0.41 -5.98
C ASP A 194 11.84 0.25 -5.50
N ASN A 195 11.73 1.19 -4.57
CA ASN A 195 12.80 1.92 -3.91
C ASN A 195 12.94 1.58 -2.42
N ASP A 196 12.02 0.78 -1.89
CA ASP A 196 11.98 0.34 -0.50
C ASP A 196 12.77 -0.96 -0.28
N CYS A 197 13.64 -0.98 0.74
CA CYS A 197 14.32 -2.21 1.15
C CYS A 197 13.41 -3.21 1.89
N GLN A 198 12.30 -2.76 2.46
CA GLN A 198 11.26 -3.59 3.06
C GLN A 198 9.86 -3.01 2.76
N PRO A 199 9.22 -3.40 1.64
CA PRO A 199 7.88 -2.92 1.24
C PRO A 199 6.74 -3.12 2.25
N ASN A 200 6.99 -3.74 3.40
CA ASN A 200 5.99 -4.02 4.43
C ASN A 200 6.62 -3.79 5.81
N SER A 201 7.22 -2.63 6.01
CA SER A 201 7.91 -2.23 7.23
C SER A 201 6.98 -2.15 8.43
N ASP A 202 7.53 -2.39 9.62
CA ASP A 202 6.81 -2.16 10.87
C ASP A 202 6.82 -0.65 11.21
N LEU A 203 5.69 0.04 11.01
CA LEU A 203 5.56 1.49 11.29
C LEU A 203 5.18 1.84 12.74
N ASN A 204 5.27 0.88 13.69
CA ASN A 204 5.07 1.19 15.10
C ASN A 204 6.04 2.28 15.58
N SER A 205 5.58 3.18 16.45
CA SER A 205 6.39 4.32 16.93
C SER A 205 7.70 3.94 17.65
N THR A 206 7.80 2.71 18.14
CA THR A 206 8.94 2.18 18.91
C THR A 206 9.36 0.82 18.39
N VAL A 207 10.65 0.50 18.52
CA VAL A 207 11.16 -0.81 18.10
C VAL A 207 10.61 -1.91 19.00
N MET A 208 9.81 -2.79 18.40
CA MET A 208 9.16 -3.94 19.04
C MET A 208 9.90 -5.24 18.66
N ILE A 209 10.21 -6.08 19.65
CA ILE A 209 10.84 -7.39 19.42
C ILE A 209 10.09 -8.45 20.23
N GLU A 210 9.32 -9.31 19.56
CA GLU A 210 8.53 -10.39 20.17
C GLU A 210 7.75 -9.94 21.42
N GLY A 211 7.02 -8.82 21.30
CA GLY A 211 6.23 -8.24 22.40
C GLY A 211 7.03 -7.45 23.44
N CYS A 212 8.35 -7.32 23.29
CA CYS A 212 9.18 -6.41 24.07
C CYS A 212 9.27 -5.03 23.40
N ASP A 213 8.70 -4.00 24.03
CA ASP A 213 8.88 -2.60 23.65
C ASP A 213 10.23 -2.06 24.20
N SER A 214 11.12 -1.68 23.29
CA SER A 214 12.41 -1.09 23.64
C SER A 214 12.35 0.38 24.05
N ARG A 215 11.23 1.07 23.79
CA ARG A 215 11.05 2.53 23.90
C ARG A 215 12.03 3.36 23.07
N THR A 216 12.73 2.72 22.15
CA THR A 216 13.59 3.41 21.18
C THR A 216 12.74 3.75 19.98
N PRO A 217 12.76 5.00 19.47
CA PRO A 217 12.02 5.36 18.27
C PRO A 217 12.34 4.40 17.13
N ASN A 218 11.32 3.91 16.44
CA ASN A 218 11.50 3.10 15.25
C ASN A 218 11.64 3.99 14.02
N THR A 219 12.84 4.53 13.81
CA THR A 219 13.08 5.51 12.76
C THR A 219 13.03 4.87 11.38
N LEU A 220 12.15 5.36 10.51
CA LEU A 220 12.19 5.12 9.07
C LEU A 220 13.44 5.75 8.46
N MET A 221 14.22 4.96 7.72
CA MET A 221 15.42 5.40 7.03
C MET A 221 15.11 5.77 5.58
N THR A 222 15.97 6.55 4.94
CA THR A 222 15.75 7.04 3.55
C THR A 222 15.74 5.94 2.49
N ASN A 223 16.03 4.70 2.86
CA ASN A 223 15.98 3.54 1.98
C ASN A 223 14.73 2.67 2.22
N GLY A 224 13.75 3.15 3.01
CA GLY A 224 12.46 2.49 3.25
C GLY A 224 12.42 1.52 4.43
N CYS A 225 13.56 1.03 4.93
CA CYS A 225 13.54 0.19 6.13
C CYS A 225 13.37 1.04 7.41
N THR A 226 12.65 0.50 8.38
CA THR A 226 12.70 0.94 9.78
C THR A 226 13.80 0.19 10.56
N ILE A 227 14.04 0.63 11.80
CA ILE A 227 15.00 -0.06 12.68
C ILE A 227 14.52 -1.46 13.02
N THR A 228 13.21 -1.65 13.18
CA THR A 228 12.62 -2.96 13.42
C THR A 228 12.91 -3.92 12.27
N ASP A 229 12.85 -3.48 11.02
CA ASP A 229 13.15 -4.32 9.85
C ASP A 229 14.61 -4.78 9.86
N LEU A 230 15.53 -3.88 10.20
CA LEU A 230 16.94 -4.25 10.36
C LEU A 230 17.18 -5.25 11.50
N VAL A 231 16.36 -5.22 12.54
CA VAL A 231 16.38 -6.20 13.63
C VAL A 231 15.75 -7.52 13.19
N PHE A 232 14.69 -7.49 12.38
CA PHE A 232 14.05 -8.70 11.85
C PHE A 232 14.93 -9.43 10.84
N TYR A 233 15.76 -8.75 10.05
CA TYR A 233 16.80 -9.44 9.26
C TYR A 233 17.79 -10.24 10.11
N CYS A 234 17.94 -9.89 11.40
CA CYS A 234 18.73 -10.71 12.31
C CYS A 234 18.01 -11.99 12.76
N ALA A 235 16.70 -12.09 12.61
CA ALA A 235 15.94 -13.31 12.95
C ALA A 235 16.02 -14.37 11.84
N ASP A 236 16.29 -13.97 10.61
CA ASP A 236 16.41 -14.88 9.47
C ASP A 236 17.64 -15.79 9.57
N ASP A 237 17.45 -17.08 9.30
CA ASP A 237 18.49 -18.12 9.20
C ASP A 237 19.47 -18.22 10.40
N GLN A 238 18.98 -17.96 11.62
CA GLN A 238 19.84 -17.99 12.81
C GLN A 238 20.12 -19.41 13.31
N LYS A 239 21.41 -19.75 13.41
CA LYS A 239 21.89 -21.05 13.92
C LYS A 239 21.55 -21.31 15.39
N ASN A 240 21.41 -20.25 16.18
CA ASN A 240 21.06 -20.28 17.60
C ASN A 240 20.81 -18.84 18.11
N HIS A 241 20.26 -18.72 19.32
CA HIS A 241 19.95 -17.46 19.98
C HIS A 241 21.16 -16.52 20.12
N GLY A 242 22.37 -17.08 20.35
CA GLY A 242 23.59 -16.28 20.43
C GLY A 242 23.93 -15.56 19.11
N SER A 243 23.67 -16.22 17.97
CA SER A 243 23.83 -15.61 16.64
C SER A 243 22.85 -14.45 16.43
N PHE A 244 21.57 -14.64 16.79
CA PHE A 244 20.56 -13.58 16.73
C PHE A 244 21.00 -12.34 17.54
N VAL A 245 21.33 -12.51 18.82
CA VAL A 245 21.74 -11.41 19.71
C VAL A 245 23.02 -10.74 19.21
N SER A 246 23.97 -11.50 18.64
CA SER A 246 25.20 -10.97 18.05
C SER A 246 24.93 -10.12 16.80
N CYS A 247 24.00 -10.55 15.95
CA CYS A 247 23.56 -9.79 14.78
C CYS A 247 22.90 -8.47 15.24
N VAL A 248 21.93 -8.52 16.17
CA VAL A 248 21.28 -7.32 16.70
C VAL A 248 22.31 -6.37 17.32
N SER A 249 23.33 -6.91 17.98
CA SER A 249 24.43 -6.10 18.51
C SER A 249 25.20 -5.38 17.41
N THR A 250 25.45 -6.04 16.29
CA THR A 250 26.13 -5.45 15.12
C THR A 250 25.27 -4.34 14.50
N VAL A 251 23.99 -4.61 14.24
CA VAL A 251 23.03 -3.63 13.68
C VAL A 251 22.94 -2.38 14.56
N THR A 252 22.69 -2.56 15.86
CA THR A 252 22.55 -1.43 16.80
C THR A 252 23.86 -0.65 17.01
N ASN A 253 25.04 -1.26 16.80
CA ASN A 253 26.30 -0.52 16.77
C ASN A 253 26.40 0.40 15.55
N THR A 254 26.01 -0.09 14.37
CA THR A 254 25.98 0.70 13.13
C THR A 254 24.98 1.84 13.26
N LEU A 255 23.74 1.56 13.66
CA LEU A 255 22.70 2.58 13.86
C LEU A 255 23.13 3.68 14.84
N LYS A 256 23.80 3.31 15.93
CA LYS A 256 24.33 4.28 16.89
C LYS A 256 25.44 5.14 16.26
N LYS A 257 26.34 4.52 15.50
CA LYS A 257 27.45 5.22 14.83
C LYS A 257 26.92 6.22 13.80
N ASP A 258 25.86 5.85 13.10
CA ASP A 258 25.27 6.66 12.02
C ASP A 258 24.26 7.69 12.56
N GLY A 259 23.98 7.67 13.86
CA GLY A 259 23.19 8.69 14.55
C GLY A 259 21.69 8.41 14.61
N TYR A 260 21.22 7.26 14.11
CA TYR A 260 19.81 6.87 14.15
C TYR A 260 19.32 6.53 15.56
N ILE A 261 20.19 6.04 16.44
CA ILE A 261 19.86 5.73 17.84
C ILE A 261 20.90 6.27 18.81
N SER A 262 20.45 6.52 20.04
CA SER A 262 21.34 6.87 21.15
C SER A 262 22.05 5.65 21.74
N GLY A 263 23.03 5.89 22.60
CA GLY A 263 23.67 4.81 23.37
C GLY A 263 22.70 4.05 24.29
N SER A 264 21.71 4.73 24.86
CA SER A 264 20.64 4.10 25.65
C SER A 264 19.69 3.31 24.77
N GLY A 265 19.34 3.83 23.58
CA GLY A 265 18.48 3.12 22.63
C GLY A 265 19.09 1.80 22.17
N LYS A 266 20.39 1.81 21.84
CA LYS A 266 21.15 0.57 21.59
C LYS A 266 20.99 -0.45 22.73
N GLY A 267 21.19 -0.02 23.98
CA GLY A 267 21.10 -0.92 25.13
C GLY A 267 19.69 -1.49 25.33
N ALA A 268 18.66 -0.67 25.08
CA ALA A 268 17.28 -1.08 25.22
C ALA A 268 16.87 -2.13 24.17
N ILE A 269 17.21 -1.89 22.89
CA ILE A 269 16.96 -2.85 21.79
C ILE A 269 17.68 -4.18 22.08
N GLN A 270 18.96 -4.13 22.45
CA GLN A 270 19.73 -5.34 22.80
C GLN A 270 19.13 -6.09 24.00
N SER A 271 18.60 -5.36 24.99
CA SER A 271 17.91 -5.98 26.14
C SER A 271 16.62 -6.69 25.73
N CYS A 272 15.87 -6.16 24.75
CA CYS A 272 14.70 -6.85 24.21
C CYS A 272 15.11 -8.09 23.42
N ALA A 273 16.09 -7.98 22.53
CA ALA A 273 16.60 -9.12 21.77
C ALA A 273 17.13 -10.26 22.66
N ALA A 274 17.81 -9.95 23.77
CA ALA A 274 18.28 -10.95 24.72
C ALA A 274 17.14 -11.71 25.44
N ARG A 275 15.93 -11.16 25.47
CA ARG A 275 14.74 -11.79 26.08
C ARG A 275 13.92 -12.59 25.07
N ALA A 276 14.03 -12.25 23.79
CA ALA A 276 13.34 -12.91 22.69
C ALA A 276 13.57 -14.43 22.67
N SER A 277 12.62 -15.16 22.11
CA SER A 277 12.64 -16.59 21.88
C SER A 277 13.36 -17.00 20.59
N THR A 278 13.57 -16.07 19.66
CA THR A 278 14.30 -16.29 18.40
C THR A 278 15.59 -17.10 18.61
N GLY A 279 15.72 -18.23 17.90
CA GLY A 279 16.89 -19.09 17.92
C GLY A 279 17.11 -19.90 19.22
N LYS A 280 16.18 -19.87 20.18
CA LYS A 280 16.21 -20.79 21.33
C LYS A 280 15.81 -22.21 20.89
N PRO A 281 16.28 -23.27 21.59
CA PRO A 281 15.87 -24.65 21.32
C PRO A 281 14.39 -24.91 21.55
#